data_AF-A0A480BVU1-F1
#
_entry.id   AF-A0A480BVU1-F1
#
_cell.length_a   1.000
_cell.length_b   1.000
_cell.length_c   1.000
_cell.angle_alpha   90.00
_cell.angle_beta   90.00
_cell.angle_gamma   90.00
#
_symmetry.space_group_name_H-M   'P 1'
#
loop_
_entity.id
_entity.type
_entity.pdbx_description
1 polymer ?
#
loop_
_entity_poly.entity_id
_entity_poly.type
_entity_poly.pdbx_seq_one_letter_code
_entity_poly.pdbx_strand_id
1 'polypeptide(L)'
;MDTIDGIVDAILVDTAEIGAAGAGLTEAGGTGDHLTALPWNAAWDAEVQSEVQDAIEANHLDHLLAVTYDPASKPGAADARLNELVENDGGVARYTANALEQAPSGSGPTAADIADAVWEEAIADHSGTSGSTAEALAAAGAAGDPWITALPGSYTSGQAGYIIGTNLNATVSSRATQSSVDTIDGIVDDILTDTGTTLQAELDGIQADTEDIQSRLPAALVSGRMDASVGAMAANTLTASALASDAVAEIQSGLSTLDAASVRTAVGLASANLDTQLGALSTAIATVDGIVDSILLDTTEIGAAGAGLTSLPWNAAWDAEVQSEVADALAAYDPPTNAEMEARTLAAASYATASALATVDTVVDAILDDTGTSGVVVSGASVRSAVGLAAANLDTQLGDLPTNAELATALAAADDAVLAAIAALNNLSAAQVSTEIADALGTDSYGEPTGVPAASAPLATKLSWLYMALRNRVDVTATEKTFYDDGGSAEWKKALSDDATTYTEAEAAAP
;
A
#
# COMPACT_ATOMS: atom_id res chain seq x y z
N MET A 1 81.17 64.93 -186.65
CA MET A 1 81.12 66.09 -185.72
C MET A 1 79.70 66.37 -185.23
N ASP A 2 78.64 65.86 -185.86
CA ASP A 2 77.25 66.25 -185.52
C ASP A 2 76.51 65.29 -184.56
N THR A 3 77.00 64.07 -184.33
CA THR A 3 76.28 63.04 -183.55
C THR A 3 76.73 62.91 -182.10
N ILE A 4 77.89 63.46 -181.75
CA ILE A 4 78.43 63.43 -180.37
C ILE A 4 77.88 64.59 -179.54
N ASP A 5 77.60 65.72 -180.18
CA ASP A 5 77.07 66.93 -179.51
C ASP A 5 75.67 66.69 -178.92
N GLY A 6 74.78 66.03 -179.68
CA GLY A 6 73.42 65.74 -179.21
C GLY A 6 73.31 64.74 -178.05
N ILE A 7 74.31 63.88 -177.81
CA ILE A 7 74.31 62.95 -176.67
C ILE A 7 74.76 63.67 -175.39
N VAL A 8 75.70 64.61 -175.50
CA VAL A 8 76.20 65.39 -174.36
C VAL A 8 75.09 66.31 -173.83
N ASP A 9 74.33 66.93 -174.73
CA ASP A 9 73.20 67.77 -174.32
C ASP A 9 72.09 66.98 -173.61
N ALA A 10 71.78 65.76 -174.05
CA ALA A 10 70.77 64.92 -173.38
C ALA A 10 71.19 64.49 -171.96
N ILE A 11 72.47 64.13 -171.77
CA ILE A 11 72.98 63.73 -170.46
C ILE A 11 72.99 64.92 -169.48
N LEU A 12 73.29 66.13 -169.96
CA LEU A 12 73.26 67.32 -169.12
C LEU A 12 71.84 67.67 -168.65
N VAL A 13 70.81 67.37 -169.44
CA VAL A 13 69.40 67.53 -169.01
C VAL A 13 69.02 66.50 -167.95
N ASP A 14 69.32 65.21 -168.13
CA ASP A 14 69.00 64.18 -167.14
C ASP A 14 69.74 64.40 -165.82
N THR A 15 70.99 64.88 -165.89
CA THR A 15 71.79 65.16 -164.68
C THR A 15 71.23 66.35 -163.89
N ALA A 16 70.61 67.32 -164.57
CA ALA A 16 69.93 68.44 -163.91
C ALA A 16 68.60 68.00 -163.24
N GLU A 17 67.86 67.07 -163.83
CA GLU A 17 66.65 66.51 -163.20
C GLU A 17 66.96 65.63 -161.98
N ILE A 18 68.05 64.86 -162.01
CA ILE A 18 68.52 64.07 -160.86
C ILE A 18 69.00 65.00 -159.71
N GLY A 19 69.63 66.13 -160.04
CA GLY A 19 70.03 67.13 -159.05
C GLY A 19 68.86 67.81 -158.34
N ALA A 20 67.72 67.98 -159.02
CA ALA A 20 66.52 68.57 -158.43
C ALA A 20 65.75 67.59 -157.52
N ALA A 21 65.78 66.28 -157.80
CA ALA A 21 65.15 65.26 -156.95
C ALA A 21 65.98 64.92 -155.69
N GLY A 22 67.31 65.06 -155.75
CA GLY A 22 68.21 64.73 -154.64
C GLY A 22 68.31 65.76 -153.51
N ALA A 23 67.84 67.00 -153.72
CA ALA A 23 67.97 68.08 -152.73
C ALA A 23 67.13 67.89 -151.44
N GLY A 24 66.27 66.87 -151.40
CA GLY A 24 65.50 66.49 -150.19
C GLY A 24 66.22 65.50 -149.26
N LEU A 25 67.41 65.00 -149.61
CA LEU A 25 68.06 63.89 -148.90
C LEU A 25 69.55 64.13 -148.64
N THR A 26 69.91 65.16 -147.87
CA THR A 26 71.28 65.24 -147.33
C THR A 26 71.27 65.60 -145.84
N GLU A 27 71.68 64.61 -145.04
CA GLU A 27 71.83 64.60 -143.58
C GLU A 27 72.96 65.51 -143.06
N ALA A 28 72.90 65.89 -141.78
CA ALA A 28 74.00 65.70 -140.82
C ALA A 28 73.65 66.22 -139.39
N GLY A 29 73.58 65.33 -138.39
CA GLY A 29 73.93 65.57 -136.98
C GLY A 29 73.22 66.69 -136.17
N GLY A 30 71.97 66.49 -135.74
CA GLY A 30 71.27 67.41 -134.82
C GLY A 30 70.27 66.72 -133.87
N THR A 31 69.99 67.37 -132.73
CA THR A 31 69.41 66.96 -131.42
C THR A 31 68.05 66.22 -131.35
N GLY A 32 67.66 65.45 -132.37
CA GLY A 32 66.42 64.66 -132.32
C GLY A 32 65.13 65.50 -132.28
N ASP A 33 65.18 66.77 -132.70
CA ASP A 33 63.99 67.61 -132.85
C ASP A 33 63.24 67.36 -134.18
N HIS A 34 63.86 66.67 -135.16
CA HIS A 34 63.24 66.30 -136.43
C HIS A 34 62.05 65.34 -136.31
N LEU A 35 61.91 64.63 -135.18
CA LEU A 35 60.76 63.76 -134.91
C LEU A 35 59.49 64.57 -134.53
N THR A 36 59.61 65.87 -134.24
CA THR A 36 58.44 66.72 -133.96
C THR A 36 57.75 67.27 -135.23
N ALA A 37 58.33 67.01 -136.41
CA ALA A 37 57.85 67.53 -137.69
C ALA A 37 57.43 66.46 -138.71
N LEU A 38 57.45 65.17 -138.35
CA LEU A 38 56.84 64.13 -139.17
C LEU A 38 55.31 64.19 -138.98
N PRO A 39 54.52 64.45 -140.04
CA PRO A 39 53.07 64.43 -139.92
C PRO A 39 52.62 63.02 -139.55
N TRP A 40 51.95 62.91 -138.41
CA TRP A 40 51.31 61.70 -137.92
C TRP A 40 50.51 61.03 -139.05
N ASN A 41 50.76 59.75 -139.33
CA ASN A 41 50.07 59.00 -140.39
C ASN A 41 49.23 57.86 -139.79
N ALA A 42 48.19 57.44 -140.51
CA ALA A 42 47.24 56.43 -140.02
C ALA A 42 47.86 55.04 -139.77
N ALA A 43 49.04 54.73 -140.33
CA ALA A 43 49.75 53.49 -140.03
C ALA A 43 50.41 53.56 -138.64
N TRP A 44 50.87 54.74 -138.21
CA TRP A 44 51.32 54.96 -136.83
C TRP A 44 50.18 54.87 -135.82
N ASP A 45 48.96 55.33 -136.16
CA ASP A 45 47.78 55.07 -135.30
C ASP A 45 47.58 53.58 -135.08
N ALA A 46 47.68 52.77 -136.13
CA ALA A 46 47.49 51.32 -136.03
C ALA A 46 48.61 50.63 -135.24
N GLU A 47 49.86 51.01 -135.45
CA GLU A 47 51.02 50.46 -134.74
C GLU A 47 51.02 50.87 -133.27
N VAL A 48 50.79 52.15 -132.96
CA VAL A 48 50.66 52.65 -131.58
C VAL A 48 49.46 52.03 -130.88
N GLN A 49 48.31 51.88 -131.55
CA GLN A 49 47.17 51.16 -130.95
C GLN A 49 47.47 49.69 -130.71
N SER A 50 48.21 49.02 -131.61
CA SER A 50 48.63 47.63 -131.41
C SER A 50 49.55 47.51 -130.19
N GLU A 51 50.56 48.37 -130.06
CA GLU A 51 51.47 48.32 -128.91
C GLU A 51 50.76 48.68 -127.58
N VAL A 52 49.81 49.61 -127.61
CA VAL A 52 48.97 49.93 -126.44
C VAL A 52 48.07 48.74 -126.08
N GLN A 53 47.50 48.05 -127.06
CA GLN A 53 46.69 46.86 -126.83
C GLN A 53 47.54 45.72 -126.27
N ASP A 54 48.72 45.47 -126.83
CA ASP A 54 49.70 44.51 -126.32
C ASP A 54 50.12 44.86 -124.89
N ALA A 55 50.31 46.15 -124.57
CA ALA A 55 50.65 46.58 -123.21
C ALA A 55 49.50 46.39 -122.21
N ILE A 56 48.25 46.59 -122.64
CA ILE A 56 47.05 46.35 -121.83
C ILE A 56 46.90 44.84 -121.53
N GLU A 57 47.10 43.99 -122.52
CA GLU A 57 47.06 42.52 -122.39
C GLU A 57 48.24 41.99 -121.56
N ALA A 58 49.46 42.48 -121.79
CA ALA A 58 50.66 42.08 -121.05
C ALA A 58 50.60 42.45 -119.56
N ASN A 59 49.92 43.54 -119.22
CA ASN A 59 49.68 43.94 -117.82
C ASN A 59 48.36 43.37 -117.27
N HIS A 60 47.64 42.53 -118.03
CA HIS A 60 46.38 41.91 -117.65
C HIS A 60 45.28 42.91 -117.24
N LEU A 61 45.35 44.14 -117.76
CA LEU A 61 44.36 45.18 -117.46
C LEU A 61 43.05 44.95 -118.23
N ASP A 62 43.10 44.17 -119.30
CA ASP A 62 41.97 43.67 -120.09
C ASP A 62 41.00 42.80 -119.28
N HIS A 63 41.45 42.14 -118.21
CA HIS A 63 40.63 41.27 -117.37
C HIS A 63 39.99 41.95 -116.14
N LEU A 64 40.25 43.24 -115.89
CA LEU A 64 39.75 43.95 -114.70
C LEU A 64 38.30 44.41 -114.84
N LEU A 65 37.93 44.93 -116.01
CA LEU A 65 36.55 45.26 -116.40
C LEU A 65 36.28 44.72 -117.81
N ALA A 66 35.08 44.18 -118.04
CA ALA A 66 34.70 43.74 -119.37
C ALA A 66 34.47 44.96 -120.28
N VAL A 67 34.83 44.87 -121.56
CA VAL A 67 34.53 45.92 -122.57
C VAL A 67 33.02 46.17 -122.70
N THR A 68 32.21 45.20 -122.30
CA THR A 68 30.74 45.24 -122.23
C THR A 68 30.20 45.84 -120.92
N TYR A 69 31.05 46.38 -120.04
CA TYR A 69 30.63 46.92 -118.76
C TYR A 69 29.71 48.14 -118.91
N ASP A 70 28.45 47.97 -118.51
CA ASP A 70 27.46 49.05 -118.34
C ASP A 70 27.27 49.32 -116.83
N PRO A 71 27.56 50.54 -116.33
CA PRO A 71 27.39 50.88 -114.92
C PRO A 71 25.92 50.87 -114.43
N ALA A 72 24.94 50.85 -115.34
CA ALA A 72 23.52 50.81 -115.00
C ALA A 72 22.93 49.40 -114.89
N SER A 73 23.64 48.37 -115.38
CA SER A 73 23.18 46.98 -115.42
C SER A 73 23.92 46.13 -114.38
N LYS A 74 23.21 45.21 -113.72
CA LYS A 74 23.83 44.26 -112.79
C LYS A 74 24.77 43.32 -113.57
N PRO A 75 26.04 43.16 -113.15
CA PRO A 75 26.95 42.22 -113.80
C PRO A 75 26.37 40.80 -113.79
N GLY A 76 26.20 40.22 -114.98
CA GLY A 76 25.77 38.83 -115.16
C GLY A 76 26.83 38.03 -115.90
N ALA A 77 27.36 37.01 -115.23
CA ALA A 77 28.22 35.93 -115.73
C ALA A 77 29.56 36.32 -116.38
N ALA A 78 30.61 36.33 -115.54
CA ALA A 78 31.95 35.79 -115.80
C ALA A 78 32.88 36.39 -116.88
N ASP A 79 32.82 37.69 -117.16
CA ASP A 79 33.74 38.30 -118.13
C ASP A 79 34.91 39.12 -117.52
N ALA A 80 34.89 39.49 -116.23
CA ALA A 80 35.97 40.27 -115.60
C ALA A 80 36.09 40.11 -114.06
N ARG A 81 37.30 40.29 -113.51
CA ARG A 81 37.64 39.98 -112.10
C ARG A 81 36.96 40.87 -111.06
N LEU A 82 36.76 42.16 -111.32
CA LEU A 82 36.13 43.05 -110.34
C LEU A 82 34.63 42.83 -110.20
N ASN A 83 33.96 42.32 -111.23
CA ASN A 83 32.54 41.96 -111.18
C ASN A 83 32.26 40.75 -110.29
N GLU A 84 33.27 39.89 -110.06
CA GLU A 84 33.18 38.78 -109.11
C GLU A 84 33.33 39.25 -107.66
N LEU A 85 34.04 40.37 -107.43
CA LEU A 85 34.34 40.88 -106.10
C LEU A 85 33.31 41.89 -105.59
N VAL A 86 32.81 42.78 -106.46
CA VAL A 86 31.97 43.92 -106.07
C VAL A 86 30.72 44.00 -106.94
N GLU A 87 29.56 44.16 -106.30
CA GLU A 87 28.29 44.43 -106.96
C GLU A 87 27.73 45.81 -106.58
N ASN A 88 26.92 46.37 -107.48
CA ASN A 88 26.18 47.61 -107.23
C ASN A 88 24.79 47.27 -106.64
N ASP A 89 24.57 47.70 -105.41
CA ASP A 89 23.27 47.63 -104.74
C ASP A 89 22.63 49.02 -104.69
N GLY A 90 21.88 49.36 -105.74
CA GLY A 90 21.09 50.61 -105.78
C GLY A 90 21.93 51.89 -105.71
N GLY A 91 23.17 51.86 -106.17
CA GLY A 91 24.13 52.98 -106.18
C GLY A 91 25.26 52.86 -105.17
N VAL A 92 25.25 51.84 -104.30
CA VAL A 92 26.30 51.59 -103.31
C VAL A 92 27.08 50.33 -103.68
N ALA A 93 28.40 50.43 -103.75
CA ALA A 93 29.27 49.29 -103.97
C ALA A 93 29.34 48.41 -102.70
N ARG A 94 29.06 47.11 -102.84
CA ARG A 94 29.23 46.11 -101.78
C ARG A 94 29.93 44.86 -102.31
N TYR A 95 30.60 44.11 -101.44
CA TYR A 95 31.17 42.83 -101.82
C TYR A 95 30.07 41.84 -102.24
N THR A 96 30.33 41.05 -103.28
CA THR A 96 29.40 40.01 -103.74
C THR A 96 29.25 38.89 -102.71
N ALA A 97 28.21 38.06 -102.87
CA ALA A 97 28.02 36.88 -102.04
C ALA A 97 29.25 35.93 -102.07
N ASN A 98 29.87 35.74 -103.24
CA ASN A 98 31.08 34.93 -103.36
C ASN A 98 32.27 35.52 -102.58
N ALA A 99 32.42 36.86 -102.58
CA ALA A 99 33.48 37.53 -101.84
C ALA A 99 33.33 37.41 -100.30
N LEU A 100 32.12 37.08 -99.82
CA LEU A 100 31.80 36.97 -98.39
C LEU A 100 31.68 35.52 -97.88
N GLU A 101 31.91 34.51 -98.73
CA GLU A 101 31.66 33.10 -98.40
C GLU A 101 32.49 32.56 -97.21
N GLN A 102 33.63 33.17 -96.88
CA GLN A 102 34.51 32.78 -95.76
C GLN A 102 34.50 33.76 -94.57
N ALA A 103 33.55 34.70 -94.52
CA ALA A 103 33.42 35.61 -93.37
C ALA A 103 32.69 34.93 -92.18
N PRO A 104 33.01 35.25 -90.91
CA PRO A 104 32.29 34.72 -89.75
C PRO A 104 30.79 35.05 -89.82
N SER A 105 29.94 34.03 -89.77
CA SER A 105 28.51 34.12 -90.11
C SER A 105 27.57 34.15 -88.89
N GLY A 106 27.90 34.90 -87.83
CA GLY A 106 27.03 35.01 -86.66
C GLY A 106 27.20 36.31 -85.87
N SER A 107 26.07 36.90 -85.48
CA SER A 107 26.01 37.88 -84.39
C SER A 107 26.58 37.23 -83.12
N GLY A 108 27.46 37.90 -82.38
CA GLY A 108 28.10 37.34 -81.17
C GLY A 108 27.13 36.80 -80.10
N PRO A 109 27.65 36.23 -79.00
CA PRO A 109 26.84 35.57 -77.97
C PRO A 109 25.72 36.47 -77.43
N THR A 110 24.56 35.88 -77.18
CA THR A 110 23.38 36.57 -76.67
C THR A 110 23.47 36.81 -75.16
N ALA A 111 22.62 37.69 -74.62
CA ALA A 111 22.53 37.89 -73.18
C ALA A 111 22.09 36.61 -72.43
N ALA A 112 21.36 35.70 -73.10
CA ALA A 112 20.98 34.42 -72.54
C ALA A 112 22.20 33.48 -72.45
N ASP A 113 23.03 33.42 -73.49
CA ASP A 113 24.28 32.64 -73.48
C ASP A 113 25.22 33.11 -72.36
N ILE A 114 25.23 34.42 -72.06
CA ILE A 114 26.00 35.00 -70.95
C ILE A 114 25.38 34.66 -69.59
N ALA A 115 24.05 34.69 -69.47
CA ALA A 115 23.37 34.40 -68.21
C ALA A 115 23.55 32.93 -67.78
N ASP A 116 23.40 31.99 -68.72
CA ASP A 116 23.61 30.57 -68.48
C ASP A 116 25.05 30.30 -68.01
N ALA A 117 26.05 30.89 -68.69
CA ALA A 117 27.46 30.74 -68.34
C ALA A 117 27.86 31.37 -66.98
N VAL A 118 27.06 32.29 -66.44
CA VAL A 118 27.36 32.99 -65.17
C VAL A 118 26.60 32.40 -63.99
N TRP A 119 25.33 32.04 -64.17
CA TRP A 119 24.44 31.65 -63.06
C TRP A 119 24.12 30.16 -63.00
N GLU A 120 24.10 29.46 -64.13
CA GLU A 120 23.66 28.06 -64.21
C GLU A 120 24.82 27.08 -64.47
N GLU A 121 26.07 27.58 -64.41
CA GLU A 121 27.26 26.75 -64.56
C GLU A 121 27.53 25.91 -63.29
N ALA A 122 27.98 24.67 -63.49
CA ALA A 122 28.21 23.75 -62.38
C ALA A 122 29.40 24.24 -61.51
N ILE A 123 29.15 24.42 -60.20
CA ILE A 123 30.19 24.84 -59.23
C ILE A 123 31.42 23.90 -59.25
N ALA A 124 31.23 22.61 -59.57
CA ALA A 124 32.29 21.62 -59.59
C ALA A 124 33.42 21.96 -60.57
N ASP A 125 33.09 22.55 -61.73
CA ASP A 125 34.07 22.89 -62.77
C ASP A 125 34.88 24.15 -62.44
N HIS A 126 34.41 24.90 -61.43
CA HIS A 126 35.12 26.04 -60.84
C HIS A 126 35.81 25.68 -59.52
N SER A 127 35.74 24.43 -59.07
CA SER A 127 36.42 23.96 -57.86
C SER A 127 37.85 23.49 -58.16
N GLY A 128 38.73 23.57 -57.16
CA GLY A 128 40.13 23.13 -57.24
C GLY A 128 41.16 24.25 -57.28
N THR A 129 40.75 25.52 -57.24
CA THR A 129 41.65 26.67 -57.16
C THR A 129 41.41 27.43 -55.85
N SER A 130 42.42 27.46 -54.98
CA SER A 130 42.32 28.19 -53.72
C SER A 130 41.93 29.65 -53.95
N GLY A 131 40.86 30.09 -53.28
CA GLY A 131 40.32 31.44 -53.39
C GLY A 131 39.36 31.67 -54.54
N SER A 132 38.93 30.63 -55.27
CA SER A 132 37.85 30.78 -56.24
C SER A 132 36.50 31.03 -55.56
N THR A 133 35.53 31.50 -56.35
CA THR A 133 34.14 31.70 -55.94
C THR A 133 33.48 30.40 -55.46
N ALA A 134 33.85 29.25 -56.03
CA ALA A 134 33.33 27.94 -55.62
C ALA A 134 33.73 27.58 -54.18
N GLU A 135 35.02 27.72 -53.82
CA GLU A 135 35.51 27.46 -52.47
C GLU A 135 34.96 28.46 -51.44
N ALA A 136 34.82 29.74 -51.81
CA ALA A 136 34.26 30.76 -50.93
C ALA A 136 32.77 30.50 -50.64
N LEU A 137 31.99 30.10 -51.64
CA LEU A 137 30.58 29.74 -51.48
C LEU A 137 30.41 28.45 -50.68
N ALA A 138 31.27 27.43 -50.92
CA ALA A 138 31.30 26.21 -50.12
C ALA A 138 31.64 26.50 -48.64
N ALA A 139 32.60 27.38 -48.38
CA ALA A 139 32.96 27.81 -47.02
C ALA A 139 31.82 28.61 -46.35
N ALA A 140 31.12 29.48 -47.09
CA ALA A 140 29.94 30.18 -46.59
C ALA A 140 28.79 29.20 -46.26
N GLY A 141 28.60 28.16 -47.08
CA GLY A 141 27.66 27.08 -46.80
C GLY A 141 27.99 26.33 -45.50
N ALA A 142 29.26 26.05 -45.23
CA ALA A 142 29.71 25.42 -43.98
C ALA A 142 29.52 26.31 -42.73
N ALA A 143 29.52 27.65 -42.90
CA ALA A 143 29.28 28.60 -41.81
C ALA A 143 27.79 28.86 -41.53
N GLY A 144 26.88 28.37 -42.38
CA GLY A 144 25.44 28.69 -42.33
C GLY A 144 24.65 28.05 -41.18
N ASP A 145 25.18 27.00 -40.56
CA ASP A 145 24.52 26.33 -39.43
C ASP A 145 25.51 26.08 -38.27
N PRO A 146 25.34 26.81 -37.14
CA PRO A 146 26.21 26.71 -35.98
C PRO A 146 26.06 25.39 -35.19
N TRP A 147 25.13 24.51 -35.56
CA TRP A 147 24.88 23.23 -34.87
C TRP A 147 25.51 22.02 -35.56
N ILE A 148 25.87 22.10 -36.84
CA ILE A 148 26.55 21.00 -37.57
C ILE A 148 28.08 21.11 -37.53
N THR A 149 28.64 22.28 -37.22
CA THR A 149 30.08 22.46 -37.00
C THR A 149 30.40 22.32 -35.52
N ALA A 150 31.24 21.36 -35.15
CA ALA A 150 31.70 21.21 -33.77
C ALA A 150 32.32 22.52 -33.27
N LEU A 151 31.79 23.06 -32.18
CA LEU A 151 32.26 24.30 -31.56
C LEU A 151 33.73 24.13 -31.11
N PRO A 152 34.75 24.76 -31.75
CA PRO A 152 36.12 24.69 -31.27
C PRO A 152 36.23 25.27 -29.85
N GLY A 153 37.01 24.62 -28.99
CA GLY A 153 37.09 24.91 -27.55
C GLY A 153 37.72 26.26 -27.15
N SER A 154 37.89 27.22 -28.07
CA SER A 154 38.42 28.55 -27.74
C SER A 154 37.67 29.65 -28.49
N TYR A 155 36.55 30.07 -27.93
CA TYR A 155 35.88 31.31 -28.29
C TYR A 155 36.37 32.45 -27.38
N THR A 156 36.63 33.61 -27.98
CA THR A 156 36.93 34.87 -27.27
C THR A 156 35.65 35.47 -26.65
N SER A 157 35.82 36.32 -25.63
CA SER A 157 34.71 36.99 -24.94
C SER A 157 33.82 37.77 -25.92
N GLY A 158 32.50 37.53 -25.88
CA GLY A 158 31.52 38.17 -26.76
C GLY A 158 31.06 37.31 -27.94
N GLN A 159 31.72 36.17 -28.19
CA GLN A 159 31.26 35.20 -29.18
C GLN A 159 30.21 34.27 -28.56
N ALA A 160 29.19 33.87 -29.35
CA ALA A 160 28.10 33.00 -28.89
C ALA A 160 28.61 31.69 -28.27
N GLY A 161 29.66 31.09 -28.85
CA GLY A 161 30.27 29.87 -28.31
C GLY A 161 30.93 30.05 -26.93
N TYR A 162 31.45 31.25 -26.60
CA TYR A 162 31.97 31.56 -25.26
C TYR A 162 30.83 31.65 -24.25
N ILE A 163 29.71 32.28 -24.61
CA ILE A 163 28.52 32.43 -23.77
C ILE A 163 27.91 31.06 -23.46
N ILE A 164 27.78 30.21 -24.47
CA ILE A 164 27.26 28.84 -24.33
C ILE A 164 28.21 28.01 -23.44
N GLY A 165 29.50 27.95 -23.77
CA GLY A 165 30.48 27.16 -23.00
C GLY A 165 30.68 27.63 -21.54
N THR A 166 30.44 28.90 -21.24
CA THR A 166 30.59 29.46 -19.89
C THR A 166 29.33 29.23 -19.03
N ASN A 167 28.14 29.41 -19.60
CA ASN A 167 26.88 29.39 -18.82
C ASN A 167 26.15 28.03 -18.88
N LEU A 168 26.43 27.19 -19.87
CA LEU A 168 25.89 25.83 -19.99
C LEU A 168 26.97 24.82 -19.59
N ASN A 169 27.07 24.53 -18.30
CA ASN A 169 27.98 23.52 -17.75
C ASN A 169 27.47 22.06 -17.86
N ALA A 170 26.27 21.87 -18.42
CA ALA A 170 25.65 20.57 -18.69
C ALA A 170 24.58 20.71 -19.79
N THR A 171 23.98 19.59 -20.22
CA THR A 171 22.90 19.60 -21.20
C THR A 171 21.67 20.36 -20.67
N VAL A 172 21.00 21.15 -21.52
CA VAL A 172 19.78 21.90 -21.14
C VAL A 172 18.68 20.96 -20.62
N SER A 173 18.60 19.75 -21.17
CA SER A 173 17.66 18.71 -20.75
C SER A 173 17.89 18.18 -19.32
N SER A 174 19.04 18.45 -18.70
CA SER A 174 19.31 18.11 -17.30
C SER A 174 18.77 19.11 -16.28
N ARG A 175 18.21 20.24 -16.74
CA ARG A 175 17.65 21.27 -15.87
C ARG A 175 16.24 20.89 -15.41
N ALA A 176 15.87 21.37 -14.22
CA ALA A 176 14.52 21.25 -13.70
C ALA A 176 13.51 21.77 -14.72
N THR A 177 12.46 21.00 -14.98
CA THR A 177 11.32 21.43 -15.80
C THR A 177 10.45 22.38 -15.00
N GLN A 178 9.67 23.24 -15.67
CA GLN A 178 8.69 24.09 -14.98
C GLN A 178 7.77 23.23 -14.09
N SER A 179 7.29 22.10 -14.62
CA SER A 179 6.45 21.16 -13.84
C SER A 179 7.14 20.62 -12.59
N SER A 180 8.45 20.32 -12.64
CA SER A 180 9.17 19.88 -11.44
C SER A 180 9.31 20.98 -10.40
N VAL A 181 9.44 22.24 -10.85
CA VAL A 181 9.47 23.41 -9.96
C VAL A 181 8.07 23.63 -9.36
N ASP A 182 7.02 23.54 -10.16
CA ASP A 182 5.62 23.67 -9.71
C ASP A 182 5.24 22.57 -8.70
N THR A 183 5.73 21.34 -8.89
CA THR A 183 5.55 20.27 -7.90
C THR A 183 6.24 20.59 -6.57
N ILE A 184 7.47 21.10 -6.61
CA ILE A 184 8.19 21.49 -5.39
C ILE A 184 7.47 22.65 -4.69
N ASP A 185 6.98 23.63 -5.45
CA ASP A 185 6.21 24.77 -4.94
C ASP A 185 4.95 24.31 -4.20
N GLY A 186 4.14 23.44 -4.83
CA GLY A 186 2.95 22.89 -4.19
C GLY A 186 3.25 22.09 -2.91
N ILE A 187 4.33 21.32 -2.87
CA ILE A 187 4.76 20.61 -1.65
C ILE A 187 5.13 21.60 -0.55
N VAL A 188 5.84 22.68 -0.90
CA VAL A 188 6.22 23.71 0.08
C VAL A 188 4.99 24.43 0.61
N ASP A 189 4.02 24.74 -0.25
CA ASP A 189 2.74 25.33 0.15
C ASP A 189 1.93 24.41 1.08
N ASP A 190 1.88 23.11 0.79
CA ASP A 190 1.22 22.11 1.65
C ASP A 190 1.88 22.03 3.03
N ILE A 191 3.21 22.00 3.09
CA ILE A 191 3.97 21.99 4.35
C ILE A 191 3.70 23.26 5.18
N LEU A 192 3.71 24.42 4.52
CA LEU A 192 3.44 25.70 5.16
C LEU A 192 2.01 25.75 5.70
N THR A 193 1.06 25.19 4.94
CA THR A 193 -0.34 25.05 5.36
C THR A 193 -0.44 24.13 6.57
N ASP A 194 0.12 22.93 6.52
CA ASP A 194 0.06 21.95 7.61
C ASP A 194 0.65 22.48 8.92
N THR A 195 1.79 23.17 8.81
CA THR A 195 2.47 23.80 9.96
C THR A 195 1.63 24.95 10.54
N GLY A 196 0.94 25.72 9.71
CA GLY A 196 0.14 26.87 10.13
C GLY A 196 -1.27 26.54 10.62
N THR A 197 -1.85 25.41 10.19
CA THR A 197 -3.24 25.05 10.51
C THR A 197 -3.36 23.75 11.28
N THR A 198 -2.83 22.64 10.77
CA THR A 198 -3.08 21.30 11.34
C THR A 198 -2.36 21.15 12.68
N LEU A 199 -1.06 21.41 12.71
CA LEU A 199 -0.27 21.33 13.93
C LEU A 199 -0.76 22.33 14.98
N GLN A 200 -1.21 23.51 14.57
CA GLN A 200 -1.78 24.49 15.48
C GLN A 200 -3.09 23.97 16.11
N ALA A 201 -3.97 23.33 15.33
CA ALA A 201 -5.19 22.75 15.85
C ALA A 201 -4.93 21.57 16.83
N GLU A 202 -3.95 20.73 16.54
CA GLU A 202 -3.52 19.66 17.46
C GLU A 202 -2.95 20.23 18.77
N LEU A 203 -2.10 21.26 18.68
CA LEU A 203 -1.56 21.96 19.85
C LEU A 203 -2.66 22.61 20.68
N ASP A 204 -3.63 23.26 20.04
CA ASP A 204 -4.78 23.86 20.70
C ASP A 204 -5.62 22.78 21.41
N GLY A 205 -5.77 21.59 20.80
CA GLY A 205 -6.43 20.43 21.40
C GLY A 205 -5.67 19.88 22.63
N ILE A 206 -4.36 19.68 22.52
CA ILE A 206 -3.51 19.24 23.64
C ILE A 206 -3.54 20.26 24.79
N GLN A 207 -3.53 21.55 24.45
CA GLN A 207 -3.64 22.62 25.44
C GLN A 207 -5.01 22.58 26.11
N ALA A 208 -6.09 22.43 25.35
CA ALA A 208 -7.43 22.29 25.90
C ALA A 208 -7.56 21.06 26.82
N ASP A 209 -7.03 19.91 26.43
CA ASP A 209 -6.99 18.70 27.26
C ASP A 209 -6.17 18.94 28.55
N THR A 210 -5.06 19.67 28.44
CA THR A 210 -4.22 20.02 29.60
C THR A 210 -4.97 20.95 30.56
N GLU A 211 -5.66 21.97 30.04
CA GLU A 211 -6.51 22.87 30.81
C GLU A 211 -7.70 22.12 31.45
N ASP A 212 -8.33 21.19 30.73
CA ASP A 212 -9.42 20.34 31.23
C ASP A 212 -8.94 19.44 32.37
N ILE A 213 -7.82 18.73 32.20
CA ILE A 213 -7.21 17.90 33.25
C ILE A 213 -6.84 18.73 34.47
N GLN A 214 -6.25 19.91 34.27
CA GLN A 214 -5.95 20.85 35.36
C GLN A 214 -7.21 21.33 36.08
N SER A 215 -8.37 21.39 35.41
CA SER A 215 -9.65 21.76 36.02
C SER A 215 -10.38 20.59 36.70
N ARG A 216 -10.15 19.34 36.27
CA ARG A 216 -10.95 18.15 36.66
C ARG A 216 -10.28 17.20 37.65
N LEU A 217 -8.96 17.16 37.74
CA LEU A 217 -8.30 16.49 38.87
C LEU A 217 -8.41 17.41 40.10
N PRO A 218 -8.65 16.91 41.32
CA PRO A 218 -8.99 17.72 42.48
C PRO A 218 -8.02 18.90 42.67
N ALA A 219 -8.51 20.08 42.29
CA ALA A 219 -8.07 21.48 42.40
C ALA A 219 -6.57 21.86 42.37
N ALA A 220 -5.64 21.01 42.82
CA ALA A 220 -4.20 21.15 42.68
C ALA A 220 -3.54 19.84 43.14
N LEU A 221 -2.49 19.37 42.45
CA LEU A 221 -1.60 18.39 43.07
C LEU A 221 -0.84 19.08 44.22
N VAL A 222 -1.27 18.87 45.47
CA VAL A 222 -0.50 19.29 46.63
C VAL A 222 0.68 18.33 46.78
N SER A 223 1.90 18.79 46.50
CA SER A 223 3.12 17.98 46.56
C SER A 223 3.08 16.69 45.73
N GLY A 224 2.42 16.73 44.56
CA GLY A 224 2.32 15.56 43.67
C GLY A 224 1.19 14.59 44.02
N ARG A 225 0.32 14.91 44.99
CA ARG A 225 -0.85 14.10 45.39
C ARG A 225 -2.14 14.84 45.04
N MET A 226 -3.12 14.13 44.48
CA MET A 226 -4.49 14.62 44.28
C MET A 226 -5.21 14.76 45.63
N ASP A 227 -5.79 15.93 45.92
CA ASP A 227 -6.62 16.17 47.12
C ASP A 227 -8.11 15.90 46.86
N ALA A 228 -8.50 14.63 46.77
CA ALA A 228 -9.88 14.25 46.41
C ALA A 228 -10.85 14.21 47.60
N SER A 229 -12.01 14.87 47.48
CA SER A 229 -13.16 14.57 48.34
C SER A 229 -13.80 13.24 47.92
N VAL A 230 -13.63 12.18 48.71
CA VAL A 230 -14.11 10.83 48.38
C VAL A 230 -15.48 10.58 49.05
N GLY A 231 -16.54 10.42 48.25
CA GLY A 231 -17.89 10.14 48.75
C GLY A 231 -18.13 8.68 49.17
N ALA A 232 -17.80 7.73 48.30
CA ALA A 232 -17.86 6.30 48.58
C ALA A 232 -16.61 5.60 48.02
N MET A 233 -16.05 4.67 48.79
CA MET A 233 -14.93 3.83 48.36
C MET A 233 -15.40 2.41 48.10
N ALA A 234 -14.87 1.78 47.05
CA ALA A 234 -15.07 0.36 46.81
C ALA A 234 -14.37 -0.48 47.90
N ALA A 235 -14.77 -1.74 48.05
CA ALA A 235 -14.08 -2.66 48.94
C ALA A 235 -12.60 -2.81 48.52
N ASN A 236 -11.70 -2.89 49.50
CA ASN A 236 -10.25 -3.04 49.31
C ASN A 236 -9.53 -1.85 48.64
N THR A 237 -10.17 -0.69 48.48
CA THR A 237 -9.47 0.53 48.02
C THR A 237 -8.41 0.99 49.02
N LEU A 238 -8.64 0.83 50.32
CA LEU A 238 -7.64 1.01 51.37
C LEU A 238 -7.11 -0.36 51.82
N THR A 239 -5.89 -0.70 51.41
CA THR A 239 -5.19 -1.89 51.91
C THR A 239 -4.46 -1.58 53.22
N ALA A 240 -4.09 -2.63 53.97
CA ALA A 240 -3.31 -2.46 55.20
C ALA A 240 -1.96 -1.74 54.97
N SER A 241 -1.36 -1.88 53.79
CA SER A 241 -0.13 -1.16 53.43
C SER A 241 -0.36 0.31 53.06
N ALA A 242 -1.58 0.67 52.65
CA ALA A 242 -1.95 2.03 52.29
C ALA A 242 -2.31 2.88 53.52
N LEU A 243 -2.65 2.26 54.65
CA LEU A 243 -2.97 2.95 55.89
C LEU A 243 -1.74 2.99 56.81
N ALA A 244 -1.26 4.20 57.10
CA ALA A 244 -0.13 4.38 57.99
C ALA A 244 -0.49 3.94 59.43
N SER A 245 0.47 3.38 60.16
CA SER A 245 0.23 2.81 61.50
C SER A 245 -0.22 3.86 62.52
N ASP A 246 0.17 5.12 62.36
CA ASP A 246 -0.28 6.25 63.16
C ASP A 246 -1.78 6.55 62.95
N ALA A 247 -2.27 6.52 61.71
CA ALA A 247 -3.70 6.64 61.40
C ALA A 247 -4.51 5.48 62.00
N VAL A 248 -3.98 4.26 61.99
CA VAL A 248 -4.59 3.12 62.69
C VAL A 248 -4.68 3.39 64.20
N ALA A 249 -3.61 3.91 64.80
CA ALA A 249 -3.57 4.22 66.22
C ALA A 249 -4.57 5.33 66.61
N GLU A 250 -4.72 6.38 65.80
CA GLU A 250 -5.73 7.43 66.01
C GLU A 250 -7.16 6.90 65.92
N ILE A 251 -7.47 6.08 64.90
CA ILE A 251 -8.80 5.45 64.76
C ILE A 251 -9.09 4.57 65.97
N GLN A 252 -8.13 3.77 66.41
CA GLN A 252 -8.27 2.91 67.59
C GLN A 252 -8.46 3.73 68.87
N SER A 253 -7.73 4.84 69.02
CA SER A 253 -7.90 5.76 70.15
C SER A 253 -9.28 6.41 70.16
N GLY A 254 -9.78 6.87 69.00
CA GLY A 254 -11.15 7.39 68.88
C GLY A 254 -12.23 6.34 69.14
N LEU A 255 -12.05 5.09 68.70
CA LEU A 255 -12.99 4.01 68.97
C LEU A 255 -13.00 3.60 70.45
N SER A 256 -11.85 3.74 71.12
CA SER A 256 -11.70 3.48 72.56
C SER A 256 -12.41 4.49 73.47
N THR A 257 -13.00 5.56 72.91
CA THR A 257 -13.86 6.47 73.68
C THR A 257 -15.29 5.95 73.85
N LEU A 258 -15.66 4.82 73.24
CA LEU A 258 -16.81 4.05 73.71
C LEU A 258 -16.41 3.40 75.05
N ASP A 259 -16.70 4.09 76.14
CA ASP A 259 -16.58 3.48 77.46
C ASP A 259 -17.51 2.26 77.58
N ALA A 260 -17.31 1.46 78.64
CA ALA A 260 -18.12 0.27 78.86
C ALA A 260 -19.64 0.58 78.95
N ALA A 261 -20.05 1.82 79.25
CA ALA A 261 -21.45 2.22 79.30
C ALA A 261 -22.02 2.46 77.88
N SER A 262 -21.25 3.08 76.98
CA SER A 262 -21.64 3.25 75.58
C SER A 262 -21.82 1.93 74.84
N VAL A 263 -20.93 0.95 75.08
CA VAL A 263 -21.03 -0.41 74.50
C VAL A 263 -22.29 -1.13 74.97
N ARG A 264 -22.64 -1.05 76.26
CA ARG A 264 -23.86 -1.67 76.82
C ARG A 264 -25.14 -1.10 76.22
N THR A 265 -25.20 0.22 76.04
CA THR A 265 -26.34 0.90 75.38
C THR A 265 -26.50 0.46 73.92
N ALA A 266 -25.40 0.34 73.16
CA ALA A 266 -25.44 -0.05 71.76
C ALA A 266 -25.92 -1.49 71.52
N VAL A 267 -25.66 -2.41 72.47
CA VAL A 267 -26.08 -3.82 72.40
C VAL A 267 -27.48 -4.06 73.00
N GLY A 268 -28.18 -3.02 73.45
CA GLY A 268 -29.53 -3.15 74.03
C GLY A 268 -29.55 -3.73 75.45
N LEU A 269 -28.39 -3.86 76.09
CA LEU A 269 -28.27 -4.17 77.51
C LEU A 269 -28.45 -2.87 78.29
N ALA A 270 -29.69 -2.44 78.50
CA ALA A 270 -29.97 -1.34 79.41
C ALA A 270 -29.42 -1.71 80.80
N SER A 271 -28.35 -1.04 81.24
CA SER A 271 -27.66 -1.28 82.52
C SER A 271 -28.60 -1.32 83.72
N ALA A 272 -29.72 -0.59 83.64
CA ALA A 272 -30.77 -0.62 84.64
C ALA A 272 -31.38 -2.01 84.85
N ASN A 273 -31.48 -2.89 83.84
CA ASN A 273 -32.23 -4.14 84.00
C ASN A 273 -31.46 -5.19 84.79
N LEU A 274 -30.16 -5.36 84.51
CA LEU A 274 -29.33 -6.35 85.20
C LEU A 274 -29.04 -5.91 86.64
N ASP A 275 -28.71 -4.63 86.87
CA ASP A 275 -28.49 -4.10 88.23
C ASP A 275 -29.79 -4.10 89.06
N THR A 276 -30.94 -3.76 88.45
CA THR A 276 -32.25 -3.85 89.12
C THR A 276 -32.64 -5.30 89.41
N GLN A 277 -32.39 -6.23 88.48
CA GLN A 277 -32.66 -7.66 88.69
C GLN A 277 -31.76 -8.24 89.80
N LEU A 278 -30.48 -7.86 89.83
CA LEU A 278 -29.55 -8.29 90.87
C LEU A 278 -29.92 -7.70 92.23
N GLY A 279 -30.37 -6.43 92.28
CA GLY A 279 -30.88 -5.78 93.48
C GLY A 279 -32.21 -6.37 93.99
N ALA A 280 -33.09 -6.78 93.08
CA ALA A 280 -34.31 -7.50 93.45
C ALA A 280 -33.99 -8.89 94.02
N LEU A 281 -33.03 -9.60 93.41
CA LEU A 281 -32.57 -10.90 93.90
C LEU A 281 -31.90 -10.80 95.28
N SER A 282 -31.06 -9.78 95.51
CA SER A 282 -30.43 -9.57 96.82
C SER A 282 -31.45 -9.29 97.92
N THR A 283 -32.49 -8.51 97.62
CA THR A 283 -33.61 -8.24 98.54
C THR A 283 -34.42 -9.50 98.84
N ALA A 284 -34.69 -10.33 97.84
CA ALA A 284 -35.38 -11.61 98.01
C ALA A 284 -34.54 -12.57 98.89
N ILE A 285 -33.22 -12.64 98.66
CA ILE A 285 -32.32 -13.46 99.47
C ILE A 285 -32.31 -13.00 100.92
N ALA A 286 -32.22 -11.69 101.19
CA ALA A 286 -32.29 -11.15 102.56
C ALA A 286 -33.62 -11.46 103.27
N THR A 287 -34.72 -11.53 102.50
CA THR A 287 -36.03 -11.93 103.03
C THR A 287 -36.04 -13.41 103.41
N VAL A 288 -35.51 -14.27 102.53
CA VAL A 288 -35.37 -15.71 102.80
C VAL A 288 -34.46 -15.95 104.01
N ASP A 289 -33.37 -15.21 104.13
CA ASP A 289 -32.43 -15.28 105.26
C ASP A 289 -33.14 -15.01 106.59
N GLY A 290 -33.90 -13.91 106.70
CA GLY A 290 -34.68 -13.61 107.90
C GLY A 290 -35.76 -14.66 108.23
N ILE A 291 -36.36 -15.29 107.21
CA ILE A 291 -37.29 -16.42 107.42
C ILE A 291 -36.52 -17.64 107.94
N VAL A 292 -35.36 -17.96 107.38
CA VAL A 292 -34.52 -19.09 107.80
C VAL A 292 -34.02 -18.89 109.23
N ASP A 293 -33.60 -17.68 109.59
CA ASP A 293 -33.23 -17.31 110.96
C ASP A 293 -34.40 -17.52 111.93
N SER A 294 -35.61 -17.11 111.53
CA SER A 294 -36.82 -17.31 112.35
C SER A 294 -37.14 -18.80 112.52
N ILE A 295 -37.02 -19.61 111.46
CA ILE A 295 -37.20 -21.07 111.52
C ILE A 295 -36.15 -21.73 112.41
N LEU A 296 -34.89 -21.26 112.37
CA LEU A 296 -33.83 -21.76 113.23
C LEU A 296 -34.13 -21.45 114.71
N LEU A 297 -34.69 -20.27 114.98
CA LEU A 297 -35.13 -19.88 116.32
C LEU A 297 -36.24 -20.82 116.81
N ASP A 298 -37.28 -21.03 116.01
CA ASP A 298 -38.41 -21.91 116.32
C ASP A 298 -37.94 -23.36 116.54
N THR A 299 -37.03 -23.87 115.71
CA THR A 299 -36.49 -25.24 115.89
C THR A 299 -35.64 -25.38 117.14
N THR A 300 -34.99 -24.31 117.58
CA THR A 300 -34.27 -24.27 118.88
C THR A 300 -35.26 -24.28 120.05
N GLU A 301 -36.34 -23.52 119.96
CA GLU A 301 -37.41 -23.48 120.97
C GLU A 301 -38.15 -24.81 121.06
N ILE A 302 -38.51 -25.41 119.92
CA ILE A 302 -39.08 -26.76 119.82
C ILE A 302 -38.11 -27.80 120.37
N GLY A 303 -36.81 -27.68 120.08
CA GLY A 303 -35.78 -28.56 120.64
C GLY A 303 -35.72 -28.49 122.17
N ALA A 304 -35.80 -27.28 122.74
CA ALA A 304 -35.85 -27.09 124.20
C ALA A 304 -37.16 -27.59 124.82
N ALA A 305 -38.31 -27.33 124.18
CA ALA A 305 -39.61 -27.82 124.63
C ALA A 305 -39.73 -29.36 124.53
N GLY A 306 -39.21 -29.95 123.45
CA GLY A 306 -39.13 -31.39 123.24
C GLY A 306 -38.18 -32.09 124.21
N ALA A 307 -37.09 -31.43 124.62
CA ALA A 307 -36.24 -31.92 125.71
C ALA A 307 -36.97 -31.95 127.07
N GLY A 308 -38.05 -31.19 127.24
CA GLY A 308 -38.95 -31.31 128.40
C GLY A 308 -39.84 -32.56 128.38
N LEU A 309 -40.12 -33.12 127.19
CA LEU A 309 -40.94 -34.31 127.01
C LEU A 309 -40.21 -35.62 127.39
N THR A 310 -38.89 -35.65 127.33
CA THR A 310 -38.08 -36.81 127.78
C THR A 310 -37.93 -36.87 129.31
N SER A 311 -38.42 -35.85 130.02
CA SER A 311 -38.47 -35.78 131.47
C SER A 311 -39.88 -35.74 132.04
N LEU A 312 -40.90 -36.21 131.32
CA LEU A 312 -42.23 -36.45 131.90
C LEU A 312 -42.07 -37.50 133.02
N PRO A 313 -42.12 -37.12 134.30
CA PRO A 313 -42.02 -38.10 135.36
C PRO A 313 -43.30 -38.92 135.33
N TRP A 314 -43.17 -40.24 135.26
CA TRP A 314 -44.22 -41.17 135.61
C TRP A 314 -44.80 -40.72 136.96
N ASN A 315 -45.98 -40.10 136.94
CA ASN A 315 -46.57 -39.49 138.12
C ASN A 315 -47.63 -40.45 138.69
N ALA A 316 -47.88 -40.34 140.00
CA ALA A 316 -48.80 -41.25 140.70
C ALA A 316 -50.24 -41.20 140.14
N ALA A 317 -50.62 -40.15 139.40
CA ALA A 317 -51.93 -40.08 138.76
C ALA A 317 -52.00 -40.99 137.53
N TRP A 318 -50.94 -41.04 136.71
CA TRP A 318 -50.82 -41.98 135.59
C TRP A 318 -50.74 -43.43 136.05
N ASP A 319 -50.06 -43.72 137.17
CA ASP A 319 -50.05 -45.07 137.75
C ASP A 319 -51.46 -45.53 138.15
N ALA A 320 -52.25 -44.67 138.77
CA ALA A 320 -53.60 -44.99 139.20
C ALA A 320 -54.55 -45.22 138.01
N GLU A 321 -54.43 -44.39 136.96
CA GLU A 321 -55.28 -44.47 135.77
C GLU A 321 -54.95 -45.73 134.95
N VAL A 322 -53.66 -46.01 134.72
CA VAL A 322 -53.22 -47.23 134.01
C VAL A 322 -53.55 -48.50 134.80
N GLN A 323 -53.39 -48.52 136.13
CA GLN A 323 -53.78 -49.67 136.95
C GLN A 323 -55.29 -49.92 136.91
N SER A 324 -56.12 -48.87 136.89
CA SER A 324 -57.58 -48.99 136.77
C SER A 324 -57.97 -49.59 135.42
N GLU A 325 -57.45 -49.05 134.32
CA GLU A 325 -57.73 -49.54 132.96
C GLU A 325 -57.27 -50.98 132.76
N VAL A 326 -56.10 -51.36 133.30
CA VAL A 326 -55.60 -52.75 133.22
C VAL A 326 -56.45 -53.70 134.06
N ALA A 327 -56.94 -53.27 135.22
CA ALA A 327 -57.84 -54.08 136.04
C ALA A 327 -59.19 -54.31 135.36
N ASP A 328 -59.77 -53.28 134.75
CA ASP A 328 -61.00 -53.38 133.96
C ASP A 328 -60.80 -54.28 132.74
N ALA A 329 -59.69 -54.11 132.01
CA ALA A 329 -59.35 -54.94 130.86
C ALA A 329 -59.18 -56.42 131.22
N LEU A 330 -58.55 -56.73 132.36
CA LEU A 330 -58.36 -58.11 132.80
C LEU A 330 -59.66 -58.75 133.29
N ALA A 331 -60.56 -57.97 133.89
CA ALA A 331 -61.89 -58.45 134.29
C ALA A 331 -62.83 -58.66 133.10
N ALA A 332 -62.72 -57.85 132.05
CA ALA A 332 -63.47 -58.01 130.79
C ALA A 332 -62.90 -59.13 129.89
N TYR A 333 -61.65 -59.51 130.10
CA TYR A 333 -61.02 -60.58 129.33
C TYR A 333 -61.60 -61.94 129.73
N ASP A 334 -62.48 -62.47 128.88
CA ASP A 334 -63.05 -63.82 128.92
C ASP A 334 -62.29 -64.72 127.92
N PRO A 335 -61.08 -65.22 128.27
CA PRO A 335 -60.37 -66.12 127.39
C PRO A 335 -61.14 -67.44 127.28
N PRO A 336 -61.22 -68.03 126.07
CA PRO A 336 -61.89 -69.30 125.88
C PRO A 336 -61.33 -70.34 126.85
N THR A 337 -62.22 -70.91 127.66
CA THR A 337 -61.91 -72.00 128.57
C THR A 337 -61.34 -73.17 127.77
N ASN A 338 -60.54 -74.03 128.40
CA ASN A 338 -60.03 -75.25 127.72
C ASN A 338 -61.16 -76.07 127.09
N ALA A 339 -62.36 -76.05 127.70
CA ALA A 339 -63.56 -76.69 127.16
C ALA A 339 -64.06 -76.06 125.84
N GLU A 340 -63.95 -74.73 125.69
CA GLU A 340 -64.34 -74.02 124.46
C GLU A 340 -63.29 -74.16 123.34
N MET A 341 -62.01 -74.29 123.70
CA MET A 341 -60.94 -74.58 122.74
C MET A 341 -61.05 -75.99 122.16
N GLU A 342 -61.36 -77.01 122.96
CA GLU A 342 -61.51 -78.39 122.49
C GLU A 342 -62.76 -78.59 121.59
N ALA A 343 -63.74 -77.69 121.65
CA ALA A 343 -64.95 -77.73 120.83
C ALA A 343 -64.80 -77.15 119.40
N ARG A 344 -63.71 -76.44 119.07
CA ARG A 344 -63.50 -75.81 117.75
C ARG A 344 -62.82 -76.77 116.76
N THR A 345 -63.63 -77.53 116.01
CA THR A 345 -63.14 -78.39 114.90
C THR A 345 -63.01 -77.62 113.58
N LEU A 346 -62.10 -78.09 112.71
CA LEU A 346 -61.55 -77.48 111.49
C LEU A 346 -62.56 -77.03 110.41
N ALA A 347 -63.86 -77.27 110.58
CA ALA A 347 -64.90 -76.93 109.59
C ALA A 347 -65.32 -75.45 109.58
N ALA A 348 -64.87 -74.64 110.54
CA ALA A 348 -65.32 -73.24 110.70
C ALA A 348 -64.36 -72.17 110.15
N ALA A 349 -63.22 -72.56 109.55
CA ALA A 349 -62.27 -71.61 108.96
C ALA A 349 -62.37 -71.65 107.42
N SER A 350 -62.97 -70.62 106.84
CA SER A 350 -63.17 -70.45 105.40
C SER A 350 -61.84 -70.20 104.67
N TYR A 351 -61.16 -71.29 104.28
CA TYR A 351 -60.01 -71.28 103.36
C TYR A 351 -60.42 -71.90 102.01
N ALA A 352 -59.82 -71.43 100.92
CA ALA A 352 -60.12 -71.91 99.57
C ALA A 352 -59.95 -73.44 99.47
N THR A 353 -60.95 -74.13 98.92
CA THR A 353 -60.94 -75.60 98.76
C THR A 353 -60.08 -76.00 97.55
N ALA A 354 -59.53 -77.21 97.56
CA ALA A 354 -58.71 -77.74 96.45
C ALA A 354 -59.42 -77.65 95.09
N SER A 355 -60.75 -77.74 95.07
CA SER A 355 -61.56 -77.55 93.87
C SER A 355 -61.48 -76.13 93.29
N ALA A 356 -61.39 -75.10 94.13
CA ALA A 356 -61.29 -73.71 93.67
C ALA A 356 -59.91 -73.43 93.06
N LEU A 357 -58.86 -74.05 93.58
CA LEU A 357 -57.51 -73.92 93.04
C LEU A 357 -57.35 -74.61 91.67
N ALA A 358 -58.02 -75.77 91.49
CA ALA A 358 -58.04 -76.47 90.20
C ALA A 358 -58.77 -75.69 89.09
N THR A 359 -59.81 -74.92 89.43
CA THR A 359 -60.49 -74.06 88.45
C THR A 359 -59.60 -72.91 87.96
N VAL A 360 -58.80 -72.32 88.86
CA VAL A 360 -57.85 -71.25 88.49
C VAL A 360 -56.75 -71.79 87.57
N ASP A 361 -56.24 -72.99 87.85
CA ASP A 361 -55.23 -73.68 87.05
C ASP A 361 -55.69 -73.86 85.59
N THR A 362 -56.89 -74.40 85.39
CA THR A 362 -57.47 -74.60 84.05
C THR A 362 -57.66 -73.29 83.27
N VAL A 363 -58.02 -72.20 83.95
CA VAL A 363 -58.20 -70.88 83.30
C VAL A 363 -56.86 -70.28 82.88
N VAL A 364 -55.82 -70.44 83.70
CA VAL A 364 -54.47 -69.94 83.39
C VAL A 364 -53.87 -70.69 82.19
N ASP A 365 -54.05 -72.02 82.13
CA ASP A 365 -53.62 -72.82 80.98
C ASP A 365 -54.31 -72.37 79.68
N ALA A 366 -55.61 -72.08 79.72
CA ALA A 366 -56.36 -71.62 78.56
C ALA A 366 -55.90 -70.24 78.03
N ILE A 367 -55.49 -69.33 78.92
CA ILE A 367 -54.95 -68.00 78.54
C ILE A 367 -53.57 -68.12 77.87
N LEU A 368 -52.74 -69.05 78.36
CA LEU A 368 -51.41 -69.29 77.81
C LEU A 368 -51.46 -69.93 76.42
N ASP A 369 -52.49 -70.74 76.15
CA ASP A 369 -52.76 -71.27 74.81
C ASP A 369 -53.32 -70.20 73.85
N ASP A 370 -54.25 -69.34 74.29
CA ASP A 370 -54.86 -68.29 73.44
C ASP A 370 -53.85 -67.20 73.00
N THR A 371 -52.83 -66.94 73.82
CA THR A 371 -51.77 -65.96 73.52
C THR A 371 -50.57 -66.56 72.77
N GLY A 372 -50.55 -67.87 72.55
CA GLY A 372 -49.43 -68.58 71.92
C GLY A 372 -48.11 -68.47 72.70
N THR A 373 -48.16 -68.13 73.99
CA THR A 373 -46.97 -67.92 74.84
C THR A 373 -46.67 -69.08 75.76
N SER A 374 -47.41 -70.19 75.64
CA SER A 374 -47.10 -71.45 76.32
C SER A 374 -45.67 -71.92 75.97
N GLY A 375 -44.73 -71.70 76.89
CA GLY A 375 -43.35 -72.19 76.80
C GLY A 375 -42.31 -71.34 76.04
N VAL A 376 -42.57 -70.09 75.64
CA VAL A 376 -41.55 -69.28 74.91
C VAL A 376 -40.77 -68.33 75.82
N VAL A 377 -39.48 -68.63 76.00
CA VAL A 377 -38.44 -67.70 76.47
C VAL A 377 -38.09 -66.75 75.32
N VAL A 378 -38.23 -65.44 75.52
CA VAL A 378 -37.91 -64.40 74.52
C VAL A 378 -36.42 -64.42 74.20
N SER A 379 -36.02 -65.08 73.11
CA SER A 379 -34.62 -65.08 72.66
C SER A 379 -34.24 -63.74 72.03
N GLY A 380 -32.98 -63.29 72.17
CA GLY A 380 -32.50 -62.03 71.60
C GLY A 380 -32.64 -61.92 70.07
N ALA A 381 -32.91 -63.02 69.36
CA ALA A 381 -33.24 -63.00 67.93
C ALA A 381 -34.64 -62.41 67.67
N SER A 382 -35.61 -62.64 68.56
CA SER A 382 -36.97 -62.10 68.48
C SER A 382 -36.99 -60.58 68.69
N VAL A 383 -36.09 -60.06 69.55
CA VAL A 383 -35.93 -58.62 69.79
C VAL A 383 -35.25 -57.90 68.62
N ARG A 384 -34.25 -58.52 67.96
CA ARG A 384 -33.57 -57.92 66.79
C ARG A 384 -34.49 -57.77 65.57
N SER A 385 -35.46 -58.67 65.41
CA SER A 385 -36.54 -58.54 64.41
C SER A 385 -37.46 -57.36 64.70
N ALA A 386 -37.79 -57.13 65.97
CA ALA A 386 -38.68 -56.05 66.40
C ALA A 386 -38.04 -54.65 66.36
N VAL A 387 -36.70 -54.54 66.44
CA VAL A 387 -35.96 -53.25 66.43
C VAL A 387 -35.34 -52.93 65.05
N GLY A 388 -35.61 -53.72 64.02
CA GLY A 388 -35.24 -53.37 62.63
C GLY A 388 -33.75 -53.45 62.32
N LEU A 389 -32.96 -54.23 63.07
CA LEU A 389 -31.53 -54.50 62.78
C LEU A 389 -31.36 -55.88 62.11
N ALA A 390 -32.28 -56.23 61.21
CA ALA A 390 -32.22 -57.42 60.37
C ALA A 390 -31.42 -57.12 59.09
N ALA A 391 -30.78 -58.13 58.50
CA ALA A 391 -29.87 -58.07 57.34
C ALA A 391 -30.40 -57.43 56.04
N ALA A 392 -31.55 -56.75 56.07
CA ALA A 392 -32.17 -56.09 54.92
C ALA A 392 -31.45 -54.81 54.46
N ASN A 393 -30.71 -54.09 55.32
CA ASN A 393 -30.15 -52.80 54.87
C ASN A 393 -29.04 -52.91 53.84
N LEU A 394 -28.20 -53.96 53.85
CA LEU A 394 -27.20 -54.13 52.80
C LEU A 394 -27.83 -54.62 51.48
N ASP A 395 -28.80 -55.53 51.51
CA ASP A 395 -29.50 -55.98 50.29
C ASP A 395 -30.41 -54.89 49.70
N THR A 396 -31.03 -54.05 50.52
CA THR A 396 -31.78 -52.86 50.08
C THR A 396 -30.83 -51.80 49.52
N GLN A 397 -29.70 -51.51 50.18
CA GLN A 397 -28.71 -50.56 49.66
C GLN A 397 -28.01 -51.04 48.38
N LEU A 398 -27.83 -52.35 48.19
CA LEU A 398 -27.31 -52.93 46.94
C LEU A 398 -28.39 -52.99 45.84
N GLY A 399 -29.66 -53.14 46.21
CA GLY A 399 -30.81 -53.06 45.30
C GLY A 399 -31.17 -51.64 44.87
N ASP A 400 -30.81 -50.62 45.67
CA ASP A 400 -30.98 -49.20 45.36
C ASP A 400 -29.86 -48.64 44.45
N LEU A 401 -28.81 -49.42 44.15
CA LEU A 401 -27.83 -49.09 43.11
C LEU A 401 -28.45 -49.35 41.73
N PRO A 402 -28.45 -48.37 40.80
CA PRO A 402 -29.04 -48.56 39.48
C PRO A 402 -28.40 -49.76 38.76
N THR A 403 -29.21 -50.71 38.34
CA THR A 403 -28.77 -51.81 37.48
C THR A 403 -28.38 -51.29 36.10
N ASN A 404 -27.58 -52.03 35.33
CA ASN A 404 -27.23 -51.64 33.95
C ASN A 404 -28.47 -51.43 33.05
N ALA A 405 -29.59 -52.10 33.37
CA ALA A 405 -30.86 -51.91 32.68
C ALA A 405 -31.52 -50.58 33.06
N GLU A 406 -31.54 -50.23 34.35
CA GLU A 406 -32.07 -48.94 34.83
C GLU A 406 -31.21 -47.76 34.39
N LEU A 407 -29.89 -47.92 34.33
CA LEU A 407 -28.97 -46.92 33.78
C LEU A 407 -29.21 -46.70 32.27
N ALA A 408 -29.49 -47.77 31.52
CA ALA A 408 -29.86 -47.68 30.11
C ALA A 408 -31.21 -46.99 29.91
N THR A 409 -32.20 -47.25 30.78
CA THR A 409 -33.49 -46.55 30.76
C THR A 409 -33.36 -45.07 31.18
N ALA A 410 -32.52 -44.76 32.18
CA ALA A 410 -32.25 -43.39 32.62
C ALA A 410 -31.48 -42.59 31.55
N LEU A 411 -30.58 -43.22 30.80
CA LEU A 411 -29.90 -42.61 29.65
C LEU A 411 -30.85 -42.40 28.47
N ALA A 412 -31.82 -43.30 28.26
CA ALA A 412 -32.89 -43.13 27.29
C ALA A 412 -33.95 -42.08 27.70
N ALA A 413 -34.04 -41.77 29.00
CA ALA A 413 -34.91 -40.74 29.58
C ALA A 413 -34.18 -39.42 29.91
N ALA A 414 -32.85 -39.38 29.76
CA ALA A 414 -32.09 -38.14 29.80
C ALA A 414 -32.57 -37.29 28.62
N ASP A 415 -33.00 -36.06 28.92
CA ASP A 415 -33.70 -35.13 28.03
C ASP A 415 -33.27 -35.26 26.56
N ASP A 416 -34.24 -35.24 25.64
CA ASP A 416 -34.03 -35.35 24.18
C ASP A 416 -32.94 -34.37 23.70
N ALA A 417 -32.76 -33.24 24.40
CA ALA A 417 -31.71 -32.27 24.15
C ALA A 417 -30.27 -32.80 24.40
N VAL A 418 -30.05 -33.63 25.43
CA VAL A 418 -28.74 -34.21 25.74
C VAL A 418 -28.42 -35.34 24.77
N LEU A 419 -29.40 -36.20 24.47
CA LEU A 419 -29.24 -37.25 23.46
C LEU A 419 -29.08 -36.66 22.05
N ALA A 420 -29.80 -35.58 21.71
CA ALA A 420 -29.64 -34.84 20.46
C ALA A 420 -28.32 -34.08 20.38
N ALA A 421 -27.80 -33.53 21.48
CA ALA A 421 -26.48 -32.88 21.50
C ALA A 421 -25.35 -33.89 21.30
N ILE A 422 -25.45 -35.06 21.94
CA ILE A 422 -24.48 -36.16 21.77
C ILE A 422 -24.57 -36.76 20.36
N ALA A 423 -25.77 -36.88 19.80
CA ALA A 423 -25.97 -37.31 18.42
C ALA A 423 -25.50 -36.27 17.39
N ALA A 424 -25.69 -34.96 17.65
CA ALA A 424 -25.24 -33.87 16.79
C ALA A 424 -23.71 -33.78 16.71
N LEU A 425 -23.00 -34.08 17.80
CA LEU A 425 -21.53 -34.19 17.77
C LEU A 425 -21.03 -35.38 16.93
N ASN A 426 -21.80 -36.47 16.85
CA ASN A 426 -21.43 -37.69 16.13
C ASN A 426 -22.01 -37.80 14.71
N ASN A 427 -22.79 -36.81 14.26
CA ASN A 427 -23.53 -36.89 13.01
C ASN A 427 -23.38 -35.64 12.13
N LEU A 428 -22.18 -35.05 12.06
CA LEU A 428 -21.81 -34.26 10.88
C LEU A 428 -21.88 -35.19 9.68
N SER A 429 -23.02 -35.19 8.99
CA SER A 429 -23.22 -36.02 7.81
C SER A 429 -22.16 -35.68 6.77
N ALA A 430 -21.79 -36.64 5.92
CA ALA A 430 -20.90 -36.38 4.79
C ALA A 430 -21.41 -35.21 3.91
N ALA A 431 -22.73 -35.00 3.89
CA ALA A 431 -23.35 -33.84 3.25
C ALA A 431 -23.02 -32.52 3.96
N GLN A 432 -23.14 -32.43 5.29
CA GLN A 432 -22.77 -31.23 6.05
C GLN A 432 -21.27 -30.94 5.96
N VAL A 433 -20.43 -31.97 6.03
CA VAL A 433 -18.97 -31.83 5.80
C VAL A 433 -18.71 -31.35 4.38
N SER A 434 -19.43 -31.88 3.39
CA SER A 434 -19.32 -31.42 2.00
C SER A 434 -19.86 -30.00 1.81
N THR A 435 -20.89 -29.58 2.55
CA THR A 435 -21.41 -28.21 2.55
C THR A 435 -20.37 -27.27 3.14
N GLU A 436 -19.76 -27.61 4.27
CA GLU A 436 -18.72 -26.80 4.89
C GLU A 436 -17.48 -26.69 4.00
N ILE A 437 -17.05 -27.78 3.36
CA ILE A 437 -15.96 -27.77 2.38
C ILE A 437 -16.34 -26.94 1.15
N ALA A 438 -17.59 -27.02 0.68
CA ALA A 438 -18.07 -26.20 -0.42
C ALA A 438 -18.14 -24.72 -0.06
N ASP A 439 -18.48 -24.38 1.19
CA ASP A 439 -18.48 -23.02 1.71
C ASP A 439 -17.06 -22.48 1.79
N ALA A 440 -16.13 -23.26 2.37
CA ALA A 440 -14.72 -22.93 2.47
C ALA A 440 -14.01 -22.72 1.11
N LEU A 441 -14.54 -23.33 0.03
CA LEU A 441 -14.00 -23.21 -1.33
C LEU A 441 -14.76 -22.21 -2.21
N GLY A 442 -16.05 -22.00 -1.96
CA GLY A 442 -16.96 -21.28 -2.86
C GLY A 442 -17.52 -19.98 -2.30
N THR A 443 -17.54 -19.81 -0.99
CA THR A 443 -18.15 -18.67 -0.29
C THR A 443 -17.11 -17.90 0.53
N ASP A 444 -16.20 -18.61 1.22
CA ASP A 444 -15.20 -17.98 2.08
C ASP A 444 -14.26 -17.06 1.29
N SER A 445 -14.13 -15.83 1.78
CA SER A 445 -13.25 -14.83 1.21
C SER A 445 -11.94 -14.78 1.98
N TYR A 446 -10.84 -15.05 1.29
CA TYR A 446 -9.48 -14.94 1.83
C TYR A 446 -8.84 -13.67 1.28
N GLY A 447 -8.35 -12.81 2.18
CA GLY A 447 -7.61 -11.60 1.80
C GLY A 447 -6.32 -11.92 1.04
N GLU A 448 -5.85 -10.94 0.28
CA GLU A 448 -4.62 -11.09 -0.49
C GLU A 448 -3.39 -11.16 0.44
N PRO A 449 -2.48 -12.14 0.25
CA PRO A 449 -1.32 -12.31 1.13
C PRO A 449 -0.20 -11.32 0.80
N THR A 450 0.52 -10.85 1.82
CA THR A 450 1.64 -9.92 1.66
C THR A 450 3.01 -10.56 1.90
N GLY A 451 4.05 -9.99 1.30
CA GLY A 451 5.44 -10.41 1.40
C GLY A 451 5.80 -11.65 0.57
N VAL A 452 7.03 -12.13 0.77
CA VAL A 452 7.61 -13.24 0.01
C VAL A 452 6.90 -14.58 0.34
N PRO A 453 6.46 -15.35 -0.67
CA PRO A 453 5.80 -16.64 -0.46
C PRO A 453 6.67 -17.62 0.33
N ALA A 454 6.22 -18.02 1.52
CA ALA A 454 6.94 -18.95 2.38
C ALA A 454 6.73 -20.42 1.94
N ALA A 455 7.81 -21.22 1.90
CA ALA A 455 7.75 -22.63 1.51
C ALA A 455 6.82 -23.48 2.41
N SER A 456 6.71 -23.12 3.70
CA SER A 456 5.98 -23.86 4.73
C SER A 456 4.55 -23.37 5.00
N ALA A 457 4.00 -22.52 4.13
CA ALA A 457 2.69 -21.91 4.39
C ALA A 457 1.50 -22.88 4.23
N PRO A 458 0.35 -22.59 4.88
CA PRO A 458 -0.89 -23.32 4.67
C PRO A 458 -1.34 -23.33 3.21
N LEU A 459 -2.10 -24.37 2.81
CA LEU A 459 -2.53 -24.56 1.42
C LEU A 459 -3.37 -23.38 0.90
N ALA A 460 -4.27 -22.82 1.72
CA ALA A 460 -5.07 -21.64 1.37
C ALA A 460 -4.18 -20.44 1.00
N THR A 461 -3.16 -20.14 1.81
CA THR A 461 -2.22 -19.04 1.53
C THR A 461 -1.39 -19.28 0.27
N LYS A 462 -0.98 -20.53 0.00
CA LYS A 462 -0.30 -20.91 -1.24
C LYS A 462 -1.17 -20.69 -2.48
N LEU A 463 -2.45 -21.05 -2.40
CA LEU A 463 -3.43 -20.80 -3.45
C LEU A 463 -3.67 -19.30 -3.65
N SER A 464 -3.72 -18.51 -2.57
CA SER A 464 -3.86 -17.05 -2.66
C SER A 464 -2.65 -16.39 -3.34
N TRP A 465 -1.41 -16.80 -3.03
CA TRP A 465 -0.24 -16.29 -3.77
C TRP A 465 -0.25 -16.70 -5.25
N LEU A 466 -0.70 -17.92 -5.56
CA LEU A 466 -0.86 -18.35 -6.96
C LEU A 466 -1.91 -17.49 -7.68
N TYR A 467 -3.04 -17.23 -7.04
CA TYR A 467 -4.10 -16.40 -7.59
C TYR A 467 -3.66 -14.94 -7.77
N MET A 468 -2.98 -14.36 -6.78
CA MET A 468 -2.36 -13.04 -6.84
C MET A 468 -1.40 -12.93 -8.03
N ALA A 469 -0.49 -13.89 -8.19
CA ALA A 469 0.46 -13.91 -9.30
C ALA A 469 -0.17 -14.05 -10.69
N LEU A 470 -1.38 -14.61 -10.77
CA LEU A 470 -2.13 -14.76 -12.02
C LEU A 470 -3.07 -13.59 -12.31
N ARG A 471 -3.62 -12.94 -11.28
CA ARG A 471 -4.62 -11.86 -11.41
C ARG A 471 -3.97 -10.49 -11.48
N ASN A 472 -3.01 -10.22 -10.60
CA ASN A 472 -2.47 -8.89 -10.38
C ASN A 472 -1.30 -8.61 -11.32
N ARG A 473 -0.81 -7.36 -11.29
CA ARG A 473 0.24 -6.91 -12.21
C ARG A 473 1.52 -7.73 -12.00
N VAL A 474 2.17 -8.10 -13.10
CA VAL A 474 3.51 -8.68 -13.11
C VAL A 474 4.35 -7.91 -14.10
N ASP A 475 5.47 -7.35 -13.62
CA ASP A 475 6.45 -6.71 -14.50
C ASP A 475 7.59 -7.69 -14.76
N VAL A 476 7.98 -7.81 -16.03
CA VAL A 476 9.10 -8.64 -16.48
C VAL A 476 10.12 -7.75 -17.17
N THR A 477 11.32 -7.70 -16.63
CA THR A 477 12.49 -7.03 -17.24
C THR A 477 13.50 -8.08 -17.72
N ALA A 478 14.63 -7.63 -18.27
CA ALA A 478 15.71 -8.54 -18.66
C ALA A 478 16.31 -9.33 -17.49
N THR A 479 16.17 -8.84 -16.25
CA THR A 479 16.86 -9.39 -15.08
C THR A 479 15.93 -9.70 -13.90
N GLU A 480 14.66 -9.30 -13.95
CA GLU A 480 13.74 -9.44 -12.82
C GLU A 480 12.30 -9.67 -13.27
N LYS A 481 11.56 -10.39 -12.44
CA LYS A 481 10.12 -10.59 -12.54
C LYS A 481 9.48 -10.21 -11.22
N THR A 482 8.72 -9.13 -11.17
CA THR A 482 8.15 -8.55 -9.95
C THR A 482 6.65 -8.73 -9.93
N PHE A 483 6.12 -9.21 -8.81
CA PHE A 483 4.70 -9.48 -8.59
C PHE A 483 4.13 -8.44 -7.63
N TYR A 484 2.97 -7.89 -7.97
CA TYR A 484 2.35 -6.79 -7.24
C TYR A 484 1.02 -7.22 -6.60
N ASP A 485 0.63 -6.52 -5.53
CA ASP A 485 -0.70 -6.64 -4.94
C ASP A 485 -1.79 -5.91 -5.76
N ASP A 486 -3.05 -5.98 -5.32
CA ASP A 486 -4.18 -5.26 -5.93
C ASP A 486 -4.11 -3.73 -5.75
N GLY A 487 -3.35 -3.25 -4.77
CA GLY A 487 -3.03 -1.85 -4.49
C GLY A 487 -1.87 -1.28 -5.31
N GLY A 488 -1.14 -2.12 -6.05
CA GLY A 488 0.03 -1.75 -6.85
C GLY A 488 1.37 -1.75 -6.10
N SER A 489 1.42 -2.28 -4.88
CA SER A 489 2.65 -2.51 -4.10
C SER A 489 3.38 -3.74 -4.63
N ALA A 490 4.71 -3.68 -4.73
CA ALA A 490 5.49 -4.87 -5.08
C ALA A 490 5.59 -5.78 -3.85
N GLU A 491 5.22 -7.06 -3.99
CA GLU A 491 5.19 -8.02 -2.88
C GLU A 491 6.42 -8.93 -2.86
N TRP A 492 6.88 -9.36 -4.05
CA TRP A 492 8.09 -10.16 -4.21
C TRP A 492 8.57 -10.18 -5.66
N LYS A 493 9.83 -10.55 -5.86
CA LYS A 493 10.45 -10.67 -7.17
C LYS A 493 11.26 -11.95 -7.33
N LYS A 494 11.50 -12.33 -8.58
CA LYS A 494 12.44 -13.39 -8.97
C LYS A 494 13.50 -12.80 -9.88
N ALA A 495 14.77 -13.11 -9.63
CA ALA A 495 15.84 -12.78 -10.57
C ALA A 495 15.73 -13.67 -11.81
N LEU A 496 15.89 -13.07 -12.99
CA LEU A 496 15.86 -13.74 -14.28
C LEU A 496 17.26 -13.78 -14.89
N SER A 497 17.59 -14.90 -15.52
CA SER A 497 18.78 -15.04 -16.34
C SER A 497 18.45 -15.88 -17.58
N ASP A 498 18.82 -15.36 -18.74
CA ASP A 498 18.70 -16.04 -20.04
C ASP A 498 20.05 -15.94 -20.77
N ASP A 499 20.76 -17.07 -20.86
CA ASP A 499 22.03 -17.18 -21.59
C ASP A 499 21.85 -17.68 -23.03
N ALA A 500 20.63 -17.56 -23.58
CA ALA A 500 20.18 -18.09 -24.86
C ALA A 500 20.17 -19.63 -24.97
N THR A 501 20.52 -20.34 -23.89
CA THR A 501 20.50 -21.81 -23.81
C THR A 501 19.58 -22.28 -22.67
N THR A 502 19.62 -21.57 -21.55
CA THR A 502 18.87 -21.86 -20.33
C THR A 502 18.25 -20.57 -19.81
N TYR A 503 16.92 -20.56 -19.74
CA TYR A 503 16.19 -19.57 -18.96
C TYR A 503 16.02 -20.07 -17.53
N THR A 504 16.38 -19.22 -16.55
CA THR A 504 16.22 -19.52 -15.12
C THR A 504 15.47 -18.40 -14.40
N GLU A 505 14.58 -18.78 -13.48
CA GLU A 505 13.97 -17.86 -12.50
C GLU A 505 14.41 -18.28 -11.10
N ALA A 506 15.10 -17.42 -10.36
CA ALA A 506 15.53 -17.67 -8.99
C ALA A 506 14.33 -17.77 -8.01
N GLU A 507 14.56 -18.25 -6.78
CA GLU A 507 13.51 -18.24 -5.75
C GLU A 507 12.99 -16.83 -5.48
N ALA A 508 11.73 -16.74 -5.03
CA ALA A 508 11.11 -15.47 -4.70
C ALA A 508 11.89 -14.78 -3.56
N ALA A 509 12.18 -13.50 -3.74
CA ALA A 509 12.84 -12.65 -2.77
C ALA A 509 12.04 -11.36 -2.57
N ALA A 510 12.35 -10.61 -1.52
CA ALA A 510 11.73 -9.30 -1.30
C ALA A 510 12.00 -8.38 -2.52
N PRO A 511 11.03 -7.52 -2.88
CA PRO A 511 11.09 -6.70 -4.10
C PRO A 511 12.26 -5.72 -4.16
#